data_AF-F8L2J8-F1
#
_entry.id   AF-F8L2J8-F1
#
_cell.length_a   1.000
_cell.length_b   1.000
_cell.length_c   1.000
_cell.angle_alpha   90.00
_cell.angle_beta   90.00
_cell.angle_gamma   90.00
#
_symmetry.space_group_name_H-M   'P 1'
#
loop_
_entity.id
_entity.type
_entity.pdbx_description
1 polymer ?
#
loop_
_entity_poly.entity_id
_entity_poly.type
_entity_poly.pdbx_seq_one_letter_code
_entity_poly.pdbx_strand_id
1 'polypeptide(L)'
;MIKQWISWINLALIGFGIFLLLLSLWFLFSRPSQISFVEVQEPKTTLPKRAFTSSEQAYADVENHLLHLSFTPMTIQLPDLRRFLIYYGKNGRPDAQNGTLLHFGWNGGKETAAIEANQKLFLVYDGKTSPGKYSFSPSNESTPLWIEAQPSGDEALVRVGMLDDKGNLVREPANNLQFNLKAREFARTIGNWEIGNQRVDGTLLARQKARWFGKDKFFERHGGEEYKDFVGKERIDFGESPDGYSIYANAGDIFIWDGNRWKSVKPGKDSLGHPLLVVKQIDERLMKFDLWDAEGKGTITLNLLKSAEPRSLQNIEKHFKFLGARTRSQFVFEIDGERVLLSPYDWLLQSDGTWKKLTTAQEIDDYVDRKTIGPLFVFDGLKKVGDQQVLSGVVFNTTRSDFQTIELPIQQTGGSTVKEDSRGKKDESSSKNIRPKNKVDARQSNIKTEENETQDHSAE
;
A
#
# COMPACT_ATOMS: atom_id res chain seq x y z
N MET A 1 13.52 60.05 109.03
CA MET A 1 13.93 60.82 107.84
C MET A 1 14.39 59.95 106.66
N ILE A 2 15.23 58.93 106.85
CA ILE A 2 15.77 58.10 105.74
C ILE A 2 14.67 57.41 104.88
N LYS A 3 13.61 56.88 105.49
CA LYS A 3 12.51 56.21 104.75
C LYS A 3 11.72 57.15 103.82
N GLN A 4 11.53 58.41 104.19
CA GLN A 4 10.82 59.39 103.37
C GLN A 4 11.65 59.82 102.15
N TRP A 5 12.97 59.91 102.31
CA TRP A 5 13.88 60.27 101.22
C TRP A 5 13.97 59.17 100.16
N ILE A 6 14.08 57.90 100.57
CA ILE A 6 14.08 56.76 99.63
C ILE A 6 12.74 56.67 98.89
N SER A 7 11.61 56.94 99.56
CA SER A 7 10.30 56.98 98.92
C SER A 7 10.21 58.07 97.85
N TRP A 8 10.78 59.26 98.11
CA TRP A 8 10.82 60.35 97.14
C TRP A 8 11.70 60.04 95.93
N ILE A 9 12.86 59.41 96.14
CA ILE A 9 13.74 58.98 95.04
C ILE A 9 13.06 57.93 94.17
N ASN A 10 12.42 56.93 94.77
CA ASN A 10 11.70 55.91 94.01
C ASN A 10 10.53 56.52 93.24
N LEU A 11 9.81 57.48 93.82
CA LEU A 11 8.73 58.19 93.13
C LEU A 11 9.26 59.02 91.96
N ALA A 12 10.41 59.69 92.13
CA ALA A 12 11.07 60.46 91.08
C ALA A 12 11.59 59.56 89.95
N LEU A 13 12.17 58.39 90.27
CA LEU A 13 12.62 57.41 89.28
C LEU A 13 11.44 56.81 88.50
N ILE A 14 10.32 56.49 89.17
CA ILE A 14 9.11 56.02 88.50
C ILE A 14 8.54 57.11 87.61
N GLY A 15 8.47 58.36 88.09
CA GLY A 15 8.03 59.51 87.30
C GLY A 15 8.90 59.74 86.07
N PHE A 16 10.22 59.62 86.20
CA PHE A 16 11.16 59.72 85.09
C PHE A 16 11.00 58.57 84.09
N GLY A 17 10.77 57.35 84.58
CA GLY A 17 10.47 56.19 83.75
C GLY A 17 9.20 56.38 82.92
N ILE A 18 8.11 56.87 83.54
CA ILE A 18 6.85 57.18 82.86
C ILE A 18 7.05 58.28 81.81
N PHE A 19 7.82 59.32 82.14
CA PHE A 19 8.13 60.41 81.21
C PHE A 19 8.86 59.91 79.96
N LEU A 20 9.89 59.06 80.11
CA LEU A 20 10.59 58.46 78.98
C LEU A 20 9.69 57.55 78.14
N LEU A 21 8.77 56.82 78.79
CA LEU A 21 7.81 55.95 78.10
C LEU A 21 6.84 56.79 77.25
N LEU A 22 6.31 57.88 77.80
CA LEU A 22 5.46 58.83 77.06
C LEU A 22 6.22 59.49 75.90
N LEU A 23 7.49 59.85 76.10
CA LEU A 23 8.33 60.42 75.04
C LEU A 23 8.54 59.42 73.89
N SER A 24 8.76 58.14 74.22
CA SER A 24 8.94 57.08 73.23
C SER A 24 7.66 56.80 72.43
N LEU A 25 6.50 56.80 73.11
CA LEU A 25 5.18 56.69 72.49
C LEU A 25 4.91 57.89 71.58
N TRP A 26 5.20 59.10 72.04
CA TRP A 26 5.05 60.30 71.22
C TRP A 26 5.94 60.24 69.98
N PHE A 27 7.18 59.76 70.09
CA PHE A 27 8.06 59.57 68.94
C PHE A 27 7.54 58.51 67.97
N LEU A 28 6.96 57.42 68.46
CA LEU A 28 6.31 56.40 67.62
C LEU A 28 5.10 56.94 66.87
N PHE A 29 4.28 57.77 67.51
CA PHE A 29 3.10 58.39 66.87
C PHE A 29 3.45 59.57 65.95
N SER A 30 4.55 60.26 66.24
CA SER A 30 4.98 61.45 65.48
C SER A 30 5.94 61.11 64.33
N ARG A 31 6.36 59.85 64.19
CA ARG A 31 7.10 59.41 63.01
C ARG A 31 6.15 59.48 61.80
N PRO A 32 6.48 60.28 60.78
CA PRO A 32 5.70 60.27 59.54
C PRO A 32 5.75 58.86 58.96
N SER A 33 4.58 58.24 58.80
CA SER A 33 4.41 56.88 58.29
C SER A 33 4.76 56.72 56.82
N GLN A 34 5.09 57.83 56.14
CA GLN A 34 5.47 57.87 54.75
C GLN A 34 6.72 58.75 54.61
N ILE A 35 7.88 58.10 54.44
CA ILE A 35 9.01 58.75 53.79
C ILE A 35 8.55 58.91 52.34
N SER A 36 8.25 60.13 51.92
CA SER A 36 7.96 60.42 50.51
C SER A 36 9.26 60.21 49.74
N PHE A 37 9.47 59.00 49.25
CA PHE A 37 10.42 58.80 48.16
C PHE A 37 9.84 59.62 47.01
N VAL A 38 10.56 60.68 46.61
CA VAL A 38 10.33 61.27 45.30
C VAL A 38 10.58 60.11 44.35
N GLU A 39 9.48 59.54 43.84
CA GLU A 39 9.49 58.61 42.74
C GLU A 39 10.03 59.42 41.57
N VAL A 40 11.36 59.48 41.48
CA VAL A 40 12.04 59.78 40.23
C VAL A 40 11.41 58.78 39.30
N GLN A 41 10.55 59.26 38.40
CA GLN A 41 10.07 58.42 37.33
C GLN A 41 11.33 58.01 36.59
N GLU A 42 11.83 56.81 36.92
CA GLU A 42 12.78 56.14 36.06
C GLU A 42 12.07 56.17 34.71
N PRO A 43 12.63 56.88 33.71
CA PRO A 43 12.01 56.89 32.40
C PRO A 43 11.82 55.42 32.08
N LYS A 44 10.57 54.99 31.85
CA LYS A 44 10.27 53.59 31.59
C LYS A 44 11.21 53.15 30.50
N THR A 45 12.31 52.53 30.90
CA THR A 45 13.24 51.88 30.00
C THR A 45 12.50 50.63 29.68
N THR A 46 11.59 50.76 28.71
CA THR A 46 11.01 49.61 28.06
C THR A 46 12.23 48.82 27.61
N LEU A 47 12.45 47.68 28.26
CA LEU A 47 13.47 46.74 27.84
C LEU A 47 13.35 46.63 26.32
N PRO A 48 14.44 46.88 25.57
CA PRO A 48 14.36 46.86 24.14
C PRO A 48 13.80 45.50 23.75
N LYS A 49 12.68 45.50 23.01
CA LYS A 49 11.95 44.28 22.63
C LYS A 49 12.80 43.31 21.79
N ARG A 50 13.98 43.76 21.35
CA ARG A 50 14.98 43.04 20.57
C ARG A 50 16.35 43.41 21.12
N ALA A 51 17.30 42.47 21.10
CA ALA A 51 18.57 42.61 21.81
C ALA A 51 19.46 43.81 21.37
N PHE A 52 19.19 44.50 20.24
CA PHE A 52 20.09 45.51 19.66
C PHE A 52 19.40 46.60 18.81
N THR A 53 18.46 47.39 19.36
CA THR A 53 17.74 48.46 18.63
C THR A 53 18.19 49.87 18.99
N SER A 54 19.46 50.10 19.30
CA SER A 54 19.98 51.47 19.33
C SER A 54 20.18 51.94 17.89
N SER A 55 19.63 53.11 17.53
CA SER A 55 19.81 53.68 16.19
C SER A 55 21.28 54.00 15.94
N GLU A 56 21.71 54.03 14.67
CA GLU A 56 23.08 54.42 14.30
C GLU A 56 23.47 55.78 14.92
N GLN A 57 22.51 56.70 15.02
CA GLN A 57 22.65 58.00 15.70
C GLN A 57 22.96 57.84 17.20
N ALA A 58 22.30 56.92 17.91
CA ALA A 58 22.58 56.67 19.32
C ALA A 58 24.00 56.12 19.57
N TYR A 59 24.61 55.45 18.59
CA TYR A 59 26.03 55.07 18.64
C TYR A 59 26.96 56.24 18.33
N ALA A 60 26.57 57.11 17.39
CA ALA A 60 27.31 58.32 17.03
C ALA A 60 27.31 59.37 18.17
N ASP A 61 26.23 59.44 18.96
CA ASP A 61 26.06 60.38 20.08
C ASP A 61 26.89 60.00 21.32
N VAL A 62 27.56 58.85 21.34
CA VAL A 62 28.52 58.47 22.40
C VAL A 62 29.83 59.22 22.18
N GLU A 63 29.79 60.52 22.43
CA GLU A 63 30.79 61.54 22.07
C GLU A 63 31.99 61.56 23.04
N ASN A 64 32.47 60.40 23.50
CA ASN A 64 33.69 60.31 24.30
C ASN A 64 34.83 59.72 23.46
N HIS A 65 35.78 60.58 23.07
CA HIS A 65 36.90 60.29 22.15
C HIS A 65 37.83 59.13 22.53
N LEU A 66 37.68 58.54 23.72
CA LEU A 66 38.47 57.39 24.16
C LEU A 66 37.86 56.03 23.77
N LEU A 67 36.56 55.96 23.48
CA LEU A 67 35.84 54.71 23.17
C LEU A 67 34.93 54.91 21.95
N HIS A 68 35.51 54.92 20.76
CA HIS A 68 34.76 54.96 19.52
C HIS A 68 34.01 53.62 19.31
N LEU A 69 32.68 53.64 19.46
CA LEU A 69 31.85 52.47 19.19
C LEU A 69 31.56 52.39 17.68
N SER A 70 32.14 51.40 17.00
CA SER A 70 31.78 51.10 15.61
C SER A 70 30.43 50.39 15.57
N PHE A 71 29.41 51.05 15.00
CA PHE A 71 28.15 50.39 14.70
C PHE A 71 28.37 49.33 13.62
N THR A 72 28.37 48.07 14.02
CA THR A 72 28.39 46.93 13.08
C THR A 72 27.01 46.29 13.15
N PRO A 73 26.08 46.63 12.23
CA PRO A 73 24.78 46.00 12.22
C PRO A 73 24.97 44.50 11.99
N MET A 74 24.37 43.66 12.83
CA MET A 74 24.32 42.23 12.54
C MET A 74 23.52 42.05 11.25
N THR A 75 24.21 41.75 10.16
CA THR A 75 23.59 41.40 8.88
C THR A 75 22.94 40.04 9.05
N ILE A 76 21.62 39.99 8.84
CA ILE A 76 20.91 38.72 8.74
C ILE A 76 21.51 37.92 7.59
N GLN A 77 21.88 36.67 7.84
CA GLN A 77 22.49 35.78 6.87
C GLN A 77 21.54 34.62 6.57
N LEU A 78 21.59 34.12 5.33
CA LEU A 78 20.86 32.93 4.91
C LEU A 78 21.35 31.69 5.68
N PRO A 79 20.44 30.92 6.31
CA PRO A 79 20.82 29.69 7.00
C PRO A 79 21.25 28.60 6.02
N ASP A 80 22.20 27.75 6.43
CA ASP A 80 22.53 26.54 5.69
C ASP A 80 21.56 25.41 6.05
N LEU A 81 20.61 25.13 5.15
CA LEU A 81 19.58 24.11 5.34
C LEU A 81 20.01 22.72 4.85
N ARG A 82 21.18 22.56 4.23
CA ARG A 82 21.59 21.31 3.54
C ARG A 82 21.64 20.09 4.45
N ARG A 83 22.03 20.28 5.71
CA ARG A 83 22.17 19.20 6.71
C ARG A 83 20.88 18.87 7.45
N PHE A 84 19.92 19.80 7.40
CA PHE A 84 18.68 19.73 8.15
C PHE A 84 17.52 19.27 7.28
N LEU A 85 17.47 19.71 6.02
CA LEU A 85 16.39 19.38 5.11
C LEU A 85 16.66 18.04 4.40
N ILE A 86 15.66 17.18 4.34
CA ILE A 86 15.67 15.90 3.64
C ILE A 86 14.63 15.96 2.52
N TYR A 87 15.03 15.58 1.32
CA TYR A 87 14.12 15.40 0.18
C TYR A 87 13.74 13.92 0.06
N TYR A 88 12.44 13.63 0.09
CA TYR A 88 11.92 12.25 -0.01
C TYR A 88 11.53 11.83 -1.42
N GLY A 89 11.65 12.73 -2.40
CA GLY A 89 11.28 12.47 -3.78
C GLY A 89 10.01 13.17 -4.23
N LYS A 90 9.58 12.82 -5.44
CA LYS A 90 8.33 13.26 -6.05
C LYS A 90 7.21 12.27 -5.73
N ASN A 91 5.97 12.74 -5.61
CA ASN A 91 4.81 11.87 -5.55
C ASN A 91 4.71 11.09 -6.87
N GLY A 92 5.10 9.81 -6.81
CA GLY A 92 5.07 8.89 -7.95
C GLY A 92 3.76 8.09 -8.04
N ARG A 93 2.75 8.41 -7.23
CA ARG A 93 1.48 7.69 -7.29
C ARG A 93 0.86 7.80 -8.69
N PRO A 94 0.36 6.69 -9.26
CA PRO A 94 -0.21 6.69 -10.61
C PRO A 94 -1.52 7.49 -10.72
N ASP A 95 -2.15 7.83 -9.60
CA ASP A 95 -3.36 8.66 -9.54
C ASP A 95 -3.12 10.12 -9.11
N ALA A 96 -1.86 10.50 -8.90
CA ALA A 96 -1.52 11.88 -8.57
C ALA A 96 -1.94 12.80 -9.73
N GLN A 97 -2.75 13.82 -9.43
CA GLN A 97 -3.09 14.85 -10.42
C GLN A 97 -1.81 15.55 -10.92
N ASN A 98 -1.84 16.11 -12.13
CA ASN A 98 -0.72 16.62 -12.95
C ASN A 98 0.33 17.55 -12.28
N GLY A 99 0.23 17.88 -10.99
CA GLY A 99 1.25 18.59 -10.23
C GLY A 99 2.30 17.62 -9.65
N THR A 100 3.57 17.82 -9.98
CA THR A 100 4.68 17.10 -9.32
C THR A 100 4.82 17.63 -7.89
N LEU A 101 4.17 16.96 -6.95
CA LEU A 101 4.32 17.22 -5.52
C LEU A 101 5.69 16.70 -5.05
N LEU A 102 6.47 17.57 -4.42
CA LEU A 102 7.78 17.31 -3.85
C LEU A 102 7.66 17.20 -2.34
N HIS A 103 8.17 16.12 -1.77
CA HIS A 103 8.07 15.86 -0.33
C HIS A 103 9.37 16.19 0.39
N PHE A 104 9.27 16.99 1.44
CA PHE A 104 10.38 17.41 2.29
C PHE A 104 10.14 17.05 3.75
N GLY A 105 11.21 16.84 4.50
CA GLY A 105 11.18 16.65 5.95
C GLY A 105 12.43 17.19 6.62
N TRP A 106 12.39 17.28 7.94
CA TRP A 106 13.54 17.66 8.75
C TRP A 106 14.29 16.43 9.29
N ASN A 107 15.60 16.50 9.30
CA ASN A 107 16.49 15.47 9.84
C ASN A 107 16.23 15.31 11.35
N GLY A 108 15.84 14.09 11.76
CA GLY A 108 15.43 13.79 13.15
C GLY A 108 14.03 14.30 13.55
N GLY A 109 13.28 14.92 12.63
CA GLY A 109 11.90 15.36 12.85
C GLY A 109 10.87 14.41 12.24
N LYS A 110 9.66 14.38 12.82
CA LYS A 110 8.48 13.70 12.23
C LYS A 110 7.71 14.61 11.25
N GLU A 111 8.05 15.89 11.22
CA GLU A 111 7.40 16.88 10.37
C GLU A 111 7.76 16.65 8.90
N THR A 112 6.73 16.56 8.07
CA THR A 112 6.86 16.45 6.63
C THR A 112 5.93 17.46 5.98
N ALA A 113 6.39 18.05 4.88
CA ALA A 113 5.61 18.99 4.08
C ALA A 113 5.71 18.59 2.61
N ALA A 114 4.66 18.93 1.85
CA ALA A 114 4.60 18.70 0.41
C ALA A 114 4.36 20.03 -0.28
N ILE A 115 5.07 20.28 -1.38
CA ILE A 115 4.88 21.46 -2.23
C ILE A 115 4.88 21.09 -3.70
N GLU A 116 4.20 21.87 -4.52
CA GLU A 116 4.36 21.77 -5.97
C GLU A 116 5.69 22.37 -6.41
N ALA A 117 6.17 21.95 -7.58
CA ALA A 117 7.38 22.50 -8.18
C ALA A 117 7.26 24.03 -8.33
N ASN A 118 8.32 24.75 -7.92
CA ASN A 118 8.42 26.22 -7.92
C ASN A 118 7.45 26.97 -7.01
N GLN A 119 6.72 26.28 -6.12
CA GLN A 119 5.96 26.96 -5.07
C GLN A 119 6.81 27.18 -3.82
N LYS A 120 6.42 28.20 -3.04
CA LYS A 120 7.11 28.58 -1.80
C LYS A 120 6.61 27.72 -0.64
N LEU A 121 7.54 27.10 0.07
CA LEU A 121 7.33 26.48 1.38
C LEU A 121 7.92 27.35 2.47
N PHE A 122 7.08 27.91 3.30
CA PHE A 122 7.47 28.83 4.37
C PHE A 122 7.97 28.09 5.61
N LEU A 123 8.99 28.65 6.26
CA LEU A 123 9.69 28.07 7.40
C LEU A 123 9.61 28.98 8.63
N VAL A 124 9.37 28.39 9.80
CA VAL A 124 9.36 29.09 11.09
C VAL A 124 10.60 28.72 11.87
N TYR A 125 11.25 29.71 12.47
CA TYR A 125 12.35 29.50 13.41
C TYR A 125 11.79 29.35 14.83
N ASP A 126 11.94 28.17 15.42
CA ASP A 126 11.51 27.93 16.80
C ASP A 126 12.64 28.27 17.79
N GLY A 127 12.71 29.55 18.15
CA GLY A 127 13.67 30.01 19.16
C GLY A 127 13.29 29.68 20.61
N LYS A 128 12.07 29.19 20.88
CA LYS A 128 11.54 29.02 22.25
C LYS A 128 11.72 27.61 22.78
N THR A 129 11.45 26.61 21.95
CA THR A 129 11.40 25.20 22.39
C THR A 129 12.68 24.44 22.09
N SER A 130 13.43 24.82 21.05
CA SER A 130 14.70 24.21 20.68
C SER A 130 15.56 25.20 19.88
N PRO A 131 16.47 25.96 20.53
CA PRO A 131 17.27 26.96 19.84
C PRO A 131 18.03 26.33 18.67
N GLY A 132 17.92 26.93 17.47
CA GLY A 132 18.55 26.43 16.25
C GLY A 132 17.70 25.49 15.40
N LYS A 133 16.42 25.23 15.74
CA LYS A 133 15.55 24.36 14.96
C LYS A 133 14.59 25.14 14.08
N TYR A 134 14.49 24.71 12.82
CA TYR A 134 13.47 25.17 11.87
C TYR A 134 12.34 24.15 11.80
N SER A 135 11.11 24.64 11.65
CA SER A 135 9.91 23.86 11.40
C SER A 135 9.18 24.39 10.18
N PHE A 136 8.29 23.57 9.61
CA PHE A 136 7.42 24.05 8.53
C PHE A 136 6.33 24.96 9.09
N SER A 137 6.01 26.05 8.39
CA SER A 137 4.91 26.93 8.77
C SER A 137 3.59 26.18 8.77
N PRO A 138 2.79 26.21 9.87
CA PRO A 138 1.46 25.61 9.88
C PRO A 138 0.62 26.15 8.72
N SER A 139 -0.03 25.27 7.96
CA SER A 139 -0.83 25.67 6.79
C SER A 139 -0.07 26.47 5.71
N ASN A 140 1.26 26.42 5.71
CA ASN A 140 2.12 27.18 4.80
C ASN A 140 1.87 28.71 4.87
N GLU A 141 1.62 29.26 6.05
CA GLU A 141 1.48 30.72 6.24
C GLU A 141 2.78 31.45 5.88
N SER A 142 2.63 32.64 5.27
CA SER A 142 3.76 33.45 4.79
C SER A 142 4.69 33.85 5.94
N THR A 143 5.97 33.49 5.82
CA THR A 143 7.03 33.86 6.75
C THR A 143 8.21 34.49 6.01
N PRO A 144 9.13 35.18 6.72
CA PRO A 144 10.29 35.77 6.09
C PRO A 144 11.25 34.77 5.45
N LEU A 145 11.22 33.48 5.82
CA LEU A 145 12.12 32.44 5.30
C LEU A 145 11.31 31.39 4.54
N TRP A 146 11.69 31.07 3.31
CA TRP A 146 11.05 30.02 2.53
C TRP A 146 12.04 29.24 1.68
N ILE A 147 11.59 28.10 1.19
CA ILE A 147 12.27 27.33 0.17
C ILE A 147 11.38 27.17 -1.06
N GLU A 148 11.98 27.16 -2.24
CA GLU A 148 11.36 26.78 -3.50
C GLU A 148 12.13 25.58 -4.03
N ALA A 149 11.44 24.60 -4.61
CA ALA A 149 12.11 23.42 -5.13
C ALA A 149 11.67 23.11 -6.56
N GLN A 150 12.64 22.70 -7.37
CA GLN A 150 12.43 22.24 -8.73
C GLN A 150 12.98 20.82 -8.87
N PRO A 151 12.20 19.87 -9.42
CA PRO A 151 12.70 18.52 -9.66
C PRO A 151 13.75 18.52 -10.78
N SER A 152 14.86 17.82 -10.55
CA SER A 152 15.95 17.61 -11.51
C SER A 152 16.35 16.13 -11.48
N GLY A 153 15.58 15.29 -12.19
CA GLY A 153 15.76 13.83 -12.16
C GLY A 153 15.37 13.24 -10.79
N ASP A 154 16.33 12.60 -10.12
CA ASP A 154 16.22 12.08 -8.74
C ASP A 154 16.70 13.09 -7.67
N GLU A 155 17.13 14.27 -8.08
CA GLU A 155 17.51 15.36 -7.19
C GLU A 155 16.44 16.46 -7.19
N ALA A 156 16.37 17.22 -6.09
CA ALA A 156 15.65 18.47 -6.03
C ALA A 156 16.64 19.63 -5.95
N LEU A 157 16.55 20.57 -6.89
CA LEU A 157 17.22 21.86 -6.80
C LEU A 157 16.40 22.73 -5.85
N VAL A 158 16.92 22.99 -4.66
CA VAL A 158 16.28 23.81 -3.64
C VAL A 158 16.89 25.20 -3.64
N ARG A 159 16.04 26.22 -3.73
CA ARG A 159 16.39 27.64 -3.61
C ARG A 159 15.87 28.16 -2.28
N VAL A 160 16.71 28.84 -1.52
CA VAL A 160 16.35 29.44 -0.22
C VAL A 160 16.18 30.93 -0.41
N GLY A 161 15.03 31.45 0.04
CA GLY A 161 14.73 32.87 0.03
C GLY A 161 14.49 33.37 1.45
N MET A 162 15.01 34.56 1.76
CA MET A 162 14.76 35.20 3.05
C MET A 162 14.55 36.71 2.87
N LEU A 163 13.57 37.29 3.56
CA LEU A 163 13.35 38.73 3.66
C LEU A 163 13.94 39.28 4.98
N ASP A 164 14.57 40.45 4.90
CA ASP A 164 15.02 41.21 6.06
C ASP A 164 13.85 41.95 6.74
N ASP A 165 14.12 42.58 7.89
CA ASP A 165 13.15 43.41 8.61
C ASP A 165 12.61 44.61 7.78
N LYS A 166 13.29 44.98 6.69
CA LYS A 166 12.93 46.08 5.78
C LYS A 166 12.23 45.58 4.51
N GLY A 167 12.00 44.26 4.37
CA GLY A 167 11.39 43.64 3.19
C GLY A 167 12.34 43.42 1.99
N ASN A 168 13.65 43.58 2.15
CA ASN A 168 14.63 43.28 1.10
C ASN A 168 15.04 41.80 1.13
N LEU A 169 15.35 41.25 -0.04
CA LEU A 169 15.79 39.87 -0.17
C LEU A 169 17.26 39.73 0.28
N VAL A 170 17.50 38.93 1.32
CA VAL A 170 18.84 38.58 1.79
C VAL A 170 19.45 37.56 0.81
N ARG A 171 20.66 37.84 0.31
CA ARG A 171 21.37 36.97 -0.66
C ARG A 171 22.68 36.38 -0.13
N GLU A 172 23.13 36.83 1.03
CA GLU A 172 24.40 36.40 1.61
C GLU A 172 24.16 35.32 2.69
N PRO A 173 24.94 34.23 2.74
CA PRO A 173 26.01 33.84 1.80
C PRO A 173 25.45 33.26 0.50
N ALA A 174 26.06 33.59 -0.64
CA ALA A 174 25.60 33.13 -1.97
C ALA A 174 25.56 31.59 -2.11
N ASN A 175 26.41 30.88 -1.36
CA ASN A 175 26.43 29.42 -1.33
C ASN A 175 25.14 28.81 -0.75
N ASN A 176 24.43 29.51 0.13
CA ASN A 176 23.22 28.99 0.78
C ASN A 176 21.96 29.25 -0.04
N LEU A 177 22.06 30.07 -1.10
CA LEU A 177 20.93 30.48 -1.92
C LEU A 177 20.36 29.32 -2.74
N GLN A 178 21.20 28.39 -3.18
CA GLN A 178 20.78 27.20 -3.91
C GLN A 178 21.65 25.98 -3.60
N PHE A 179 21.03 24.81 -3.53
CA PHE A 179 21.72 23.54 -3.38
C PHE A 179 20.86 22.38 -3.88
N ASN A 180 21.51 21.26 -4.23
CA ASN A 180 20.83 20.04 -4.63
C ASN A 180 20.67 19.09 -3.44
N LEU A 181 19.48 18.50 -3.33
CA LEU A 181 19.21 17.40 -2.42
C LEU A 181 18.91 16.13 -3.21
N LYS A 182 19.67 15.07 -2.92
CA LYS A 182 19.37 13.74 -3.45
C LYS A 182 18.14 13.18 -2.76
N ALA A 183 17.24 12.57 -3.53
CA ALA A 183 16.13 11.82 -2.96
C ALA A 183 16.68 10.75 -2.02
N ARG A 184 16.23 10.77 -0.78
CA ARG A 184 16.42 9.66 0.15
C ARG A 184 15.11 8.89 0.21
N GLU A 185 15.21 7.57 0.15
CA GLU A 185 14.07 6.73 0.44
C GLU A 185 13.50 7.14 1.79
N PHE A 186 12.18 7.34 1.82
CA PHE A 186 11.48 7.65 3.04
C PHE A 186 11.45 6.40 3.92
N ALA A 187 12.58 6.14 4.60
CA ALA A 187 12.65 5.21 5.69
C ALA A 187 11.88 5.82 6.87
N ARG A 188 10.54 5.76 6.81
CA ARG A 188 9.73 6.00 8.01
C ARG A 188 10.33 5.14 9.10
N THR A 189 10.60 5.74 10.25
CA THR A 189 11.03 5.04 11.45
C THR A 189 9.91 4.06 11.88
N ILE A 190 9.81 2.90 11.21
CA ILE A 190 9.27 1.59 11.64
C ILE A 190 7.91 1.56 12.39
N GLY A 191 7.19 2.68 12.57
CA GLY A 191 6.22 2.79 13.65
C GLY A 191 4.76 2.67 13.27
N ASN A 192 4.27 3.45 12.29
CA ASN A 192 2.85 3.84 12.32
C ASN A 192 2.09 3.67 11.00
N TRP A 193 2.66 3.05 9.97
CA TRP A 193 1.86 2.78 8.76
C TRP A 193 1.15 1.45 8.92
N GLU A 194 -0.17 1.51 9.06
CA GLU A 194 -1.05 0.36 9.22
C GLU A 194 -2.13 0.39 8.14
N ILE A 195 -2.47 -0.78 7.63
CA ILE A 195 -3.59 -1.00 6.73
C ILE A 195 -4.54 -1.96 7.44
N GLY A 196 -5.74 -1.46 7.78
CA GLY A 196 -6.62 -2.13 8.74
C GLY A 196 -5.95 -2.15 10.11
N ASN A 197 -5.65 -3.35 10.63
CA ASN A 197 -4.97 -3.57 11.91
C ASN A 197 -3.57 -4.18 11.72
N GLN A 198 -3.03 -4.15 10.50
CA GLN A 198 -1.77 -4.77 10.17
C GLN A 198 -0.76 -3.71 9.77
N ARG A 199 0.41 -3.75 10.41
CA ARG A 199 1.54 -2.93 10.01
C ARG A 199 1.92 -3.21 8.56
N VAL A 200 2.31 -2.18 7.82
CA VAL A 200 2.78 -2.33 6.44
C VAL A 200 4.26 -2.68 6.44
N ASP A 201 4.59 -3.84 5.88
CA ASP A 201 5.94 -4.31 5.56
C ASP A 201 5.87 -5.29 4.37
N GLY A 202 7.02 -5.84 3.97
CA GLY A 202 7.12 -6.82 2.87
C GLY A 202 6.29 -8.10 3.05
N THR A 203 5.77 -8.37 4.25
CA THR A 203 4.97 -9.56 4.59
C THR A 203 3.47 -9.25 4.74
N LEU A 204 3.01 -8.04 4.43
CA LEU A 204 1.61 -7.63 4.53
C LEU A 204 0.67 -8.60 3.81
N LEU A 205 0.94 -8.91 2.54
CA LEU A 205 0.09 -9.81 1.74
C LEU A 205 0.00 -11.22 2.36
N ALA A 206 1.10 -11.73 2.91
CA ALA A 206 1.10 -13.01 3.61
C ALA A 206 0.24 -12.99 4.88
N ARG A 207 0.27 -11.90 5.66
CA ARG A 207 -0.59 -11.72 6.84
C ARG A 207 -2.06 -11.50 6.49
N GLN A 208 -2.36 -10.96 5.31
CA GLN A 208 -3.70 -10.91 4.74
C GLN A 208 -4.13 -12.25 4.10
N LYS A 209 -3.28 -13.29 4.23
CA LYS A 209 -3.47 -14.63 3.65
C LYS A 209 -3.71 -14.59 2.12
N ALA A 210 -3.08 -13.63 1.44
CA ALA A 210 -3.20 -13.48 -0.01
C ALA A 210 -2.61 -14.72 -0.72
N ARG A 211 -3.35 -15.25 -1.70
CA ARG A 211 -2.94 -16.39 -2.52
C ARG A 211 -3.23 -16.10 -3.98
N TRP A 212 -2.20 -16.13 -4.82
CA TRP A 212 -2.37 -16.02 -6.26
C TRP A 212 -2.37 -17.41 -6.90
N PHE A 213 -3.41 -17.73 -7.67
CA PHE A 213 -3.58 -19.05 -8.29
C PHE A 213 -3.37 -19.04 -9.80
N GLY A 214 -3.39 -17.87 -10.44
CA GLY A 214 -3.36 -17.75 -11.89
C GLY A 214 -4.67 -17.15 -12.43
N LYS A 215 -4.85 -17.28 -13.74
CA LYS A 215 -6.11 -16.96 -14.42
C LYS A 215 -7.20 -17.95 -14.06
N ASP A 216 -8.43 -17.46 -13.96
CA ASP A 216 -9.59 -18.32 -13.75
C ASP A 216 -10.12 -18.83 -15.10
N LYS A 217 -9.77 -20.06 -15.46
CA LYS A 217 -10.17 -20.68 -16.73
C LYS A 217 -11.64 -21.06 -16.77
N PHE A 218 -12.32 -21.12 -15.61
CA PHE A 218 -13.76 -21.37 -15.59
C PHE A 218 -14.51 -20.21 -16.23
N PHE A 219 -14.11 -18.97 -15.96
CA PHE A 219 -14.76 -17.80 -16.56
C PHE A 219 -14.59 -17.71 -18.07
N GLU A 220 -13.51 -18.27 -18.63
CA GLU A 220 -13.30 -18.33 -20.08
C GLU A 220 -14.35 -19.18 -20.81
N ARG A 221 -14.94 -20.18 -20.15
CA ARG A 221 -15.89 -21.13 -20.76
C ARG A 221 -17.32 -21.03 -20.24
N HIS A 222 -17.48 -20.81 -18.93
CA HIS A 222 -18.76 -20.91 -18.24
C HIS A 222 -19.03 -19.70 -17.34
N GLY A 223 -18.30 -18.60 -17.49
CA GLY A 223 -18.43 -17.43 -16.63
C GLY A 223 -19.73 -16.65 -16.84
N GLY A 224 -20.29 -16.60 -18.04
CA GLY A 224 -21.40 -15.68 -18.34
C GLY A 224 -20.89 -14.27 -18.74
N GLU A 225 -21.80 -13.40 -19.17
CA GLU A 225 -21.45 -12.05 -19.64
C GLU A 225 -21.08 -11.11 -18.48
N GLU A 226 -21.62 -11.36 -17.30
CA GLU A 226 -21.41 -10.57 -16.09
C GLU A 226 -19.99 -10.71 -15.50
N TYR A 227 -19.27 -11.79 -15.84
CA TYR A 227 -17.86 -12.00 -15.44
C TYR A 227 -16.87 -11.75 -16.58
N LYS A 228 -17.31 -11.19 -17.71
CA LYS A 228 -16.47 -10.91 -18.89
C LYS A 228 -15.27 -10.02 -18.57
N ASP A 229 -15.45 -9.08 -17.64
CA ASP A 229 -14.39 -8.16 -17.19
C ASP A 229 -13.29 -8.86 -16.38
N PHE A 230 -13.50 -10.10 -15.93
CA PHE A 230 -12.51 -10.89 -15.20
C PHE A 230 -11.78 -11.91 -16.09
N VAL A 231 -12.28 -12.15 -17.30
CA VAL A 231 -11.68 -13.09 -18.24
C VAL A 231 -10.25 -12.65 -18.58
N GLY A 232 -9.30 -13.57 -18.41
CA GLY A 232 -7.89 -13.33 -18.71
C GLY A 232 -7.09 -12.61 -17.61
N LYS A 233 -7.75 -12.13 -16.54
CA LYS A 233 -7.09 -11.51 -15.38
C LYS A 233 -6.55 -12.56 -14.41
N GLU A 234 -5.50 -12.20 -13.68
CA GLU A 234 -4.95 -13.04 -12.62
C GLU A 234 -5.79 -12.93 -11.34
N ARG A 235 -6.17 -14.07 -10.75
CA ARG A 235 -6.97 -14.13 -9.52
C ARG A 235 -6.09 -14.16 -8.29
N ILE A 236 -6.39 -13.27 -7.34
CA ILE A 236 -5.77 -13.22 -6.02
C ILE A 236 -6.87 -13.37 -4.96
N ASP A 237 -6.78 -14.42 -4.16
CA ASP A 237 -7.71 -14.72 -3.07
C ASP A 237 -7.14 -14.11 -1.78
N PHE A 238 -7.96 -13.40 -1.00
CA PHE A 238 -7.60 -12.82 0.31
C PHE A 238 -8.43 -13.48 1.41
N GLY A 239 -7.79 -13.73 2.56
CA GLY A 239 -8.44 -14.39 3.70
C GLY A 239 -8.57 -15.91 3.54
N GLU A 240 -9.36 -16.51 4.43
CA GLU A 240 -9.77 -17.92 4.36
C GLU A 240 -11.29 -18.01 4.21
N SER A 241 -11.77 -18.97 3.43
CA SER A 241 -13.20 -19.25 3.28
C SER A 241 -13.83 -19.57 4.65
N PRO A 242 -15.04 -19.06 4.98
CA PRO A 242 -16.04 -18.47 4.06
C PRO A 242 -15.96 -16.95 3.86
N ASP A 243 -15.22 -16.20 4.69
CA ASP A 243 -15.19 -14.73 4.63
C ASP A 243 -14.17 -14.17 3.63
N GLY A 244 -13.45 -15.06 2.95
CA GLY A 244 -12.49 -14.69 1.91
C GLY A 244 -13.15 -14.05 0.69
N TYR A 245 -12.41 -13.19 0.02
CA TYR A 245 -12.83 -12.57 -1.24
C TYR A 245 -11.73 -12.68 -2.28
N SER A 246 -12.08 -12.57 -3.56
CA SER A 246 -11.13 -12.61 -4.67
C SER A 246 -11.10 -11.27 -5.39
N ILE A 247 -9.91 -10.86 -5.83
CA ILE A 247 -9.74 -9.77 -6.78
C ILE A 247 -9.11 -10.31 -8.06
N TYR A 248 -9.39 -9.63 -9.17
CA TYR A 248 -8.90 -9.98 -10.50
C TYR A 248 -8.05 -8.83 -11.01
N ALA A 249 -6.81 -9.13 -11.37
CA ALA A 249 -5.77 -8.14 -11.60
C ALA A 249 -5.02 -8.38 -12.92
N ASN A 250 -4.78 -7.30 -13.65
CA ASN A 250 -3.80 -7.20 -14.74
C ASN A 250 -2.61 -6.34 -14.32
N ALA A 251 -1.52 -6.41 -15.10
CA ALA A 251 -0.40 -5.49 -14.94
C ALA A 251 -0.87 -4.05 -15.18
N GLY A 252 -0.57 -3.17 -14.23
CA GLY A 252 -1.02 -1.77 -14.22
C GLY A 252 -2.33 -1.51 -13.48
N ASP A 253 -3.08 -2.55 -13.06
CA ASP A 253 -4.30 -2.35 -12.30
C ASP A 253 -4.02 -1.77 -10.90
N ILE A 254 -4.96 -0.96 -10.41
CA ILE A 254 -4.87 -0.22 -9.16
C ILE A 254 -5.99 -0.65 -8.23
N PHE A 255 -5.62 -0.90 -6.97
CA PHE A 255 -6.54 -1.26 -5.90
C PHE A 255 -6.41 -0.30 -4.73
N ILE A 256 -7.54 0.09 -4.14
CA ILE A 256 -7.58 0.85 -2.89
C ILE A 256 -7.96 -0.05 -1.73
N TRP A 257 -7.46 0.29 -0.55
CA TRP A 257 -7.97 -0.28 0.69
C TRP A 257 -9.20 0.52 1.15
N ASP A 258 -10.37 -0.11 1.14
CA ASP A 258 -11.64 0.51 1.58
C ASP A 258 -11.85 0.49 3.11
N GLY A 259 -10.89 -0.08 3.85
CA GLY A 259 -10.95 -0.30 5.29
C GLY A 259 -11.00 -1.79 5.65
N ASN A 260 -11.58 -2.62 4.79
CA ASN A 260 -11.73 -4.06 5.03
C ASN A 260 -11.20 -4.93 3.87
N ARG A 261 -11.27 -4.43 2.64
CA ARG A 261 -10.90 -5.17 1.43
C ARG A 261 -10.22 -4.30 0.38
N TRP A 262 -9.47 -4.96 -0.48
CA TRP A 262 -8.94 -4.36 -1.70
C TRP A 262 -10.04 -4.24 -2.74
N LYS A 263 -10.25 -3.03 -3.25
CA LYS A 263 -11.24 -2.74 -4.29
C LYS A 263 -10.56 -2.19 -5.54
N SER A 264 -10.87 -2.76 -6.70
CA SER A 264 -10.39 -2.25 -7.98
C SER A 264 -11.01 -0.87 -8.24
N VAL A 265 -10.16 0.10 -8.58
CA VAL A 265 -10.59 1.45 -8.93
C VAL A 265 -9.79 1.96 -10.12
N LYS A 266 -10.42 2.85 -10.89
CA LYS A 266 -9.70 3.61 -11.91
C LYS A 266 -8.91 4.73 -11.24
N PRO A 267 -7.70 5.06 -11.73
CA PRO A 267 -6.97 6.21 -11.21
C PRO A 267 -7.80 7.49 -11.34
N GLY A 268 -7.96 8.23 -10.25
CA GLY A 268 -8.80 9.42 -10.23
C GLY A 268 -9.15 9.90 -8.83
N LYS A 269 -10.33 10.51 -8.68
CA LYS A 269 -10.78 11.06 -7.39
C LYS A 269 -11.06 9.97 -6.35
N ASP A 270 -11.52 8.81 -6.79
CA ASP A 270 -11.91 7.70 -5.91
C ASP A 270 -10.71 7.03 -5.24
N SER A 271 -9.50 7.24 -5.75
CA SER A 271 -8.26 6.69 -5.19
C SER A 271 -7.55 7.65 -4.22
N LEU A 272 -7.96 8.92 -4.18
CA LEU A 272 -7.36 9.93 -3.31
C LEU A 272 -7.67 9.65 -1.84
N GLY A 273 -6.66 9.79 -0.99
CA GLY A 273 -6.79 9.59 0.46
C GLY A 273 -6.79 8.13 0.93
N HIS A 274 -6.70 7.16 0.00
CA HIS A 274 -6.59 5.74 0.31
C HIS A 274 -5.18 5.21 -0.01
N PRO A 275 -4.69 4.20 0.73
CA PRO A 275 -3.52 3.42 0.33
C PRO A 275 -3.78 2.74 -1.03
N LEU A 276 -2.77 2.75 -1.90
CA LEU A 276 -2.88 2.17 -3.25
C LEU A 276 -1.96 0.99 -3.44
N LEU A 277 -2.54 -0.14 -3.82
CA LEU A 277 -1.81 -1.30 -4.29
C LEU A 277 -1.82 -1.33 -5.81
N VAL A 278 -0.66 -1.18 -6.43
CA VAL A 278 -0.49 -1.12 -7.89
C VAL A 278 0.22 -2.37 -8.36
N VAL A 279 -0.35 -3.06 -9.34
CA VAL A 279 0.28 -4.26 -9.92
C VAL A 279 1.36 -3.82 -10.90
N LYS A 280 2.63 -3.97 -10.51
CA LYS A 280 3.76 -3.51 -11.33
C LYS A 280 4.09 -4.49 -12.44
N GLN A 281 4.16 -5.77 -12.08
CA GLN A 281 4.63 -6.83 -12.97
C GLN A 281 3.96 -8.16 -12.58
N ILE A 282 3.58 -8.93 -13.59
CA ILE A 282 3.06 -10.29 -13.45
C ILE A 282 3.98 -11.18 -14.27
N ASP A 283 4.81 -11.97 -13.59
CA ASP A 283 5.62 -13.02 -14.22
C ASP A 283 4.91 -14.38 -14.08
N GLU A 284 5.54 -15.49 -14.50
CA GLU A 284 4.92 -16.82 -14.40
C GLU A 284 4.80 -17.33 -12.94
N ARG A 285 5.76 -16.96 -12.09
CA ARG A 285 5.89 -17.44 -10.70
C ARG A 285 5.80 -16.35 -9.64
N LEU A 286 5.96 -15.09 -10.04
CA LEU A 286 6.05 -13.95 -9.14
C LEU A 286 5.17 -12.79 -9.65
N MET A 287 4.36 -12.25 -8.75
CA MET A 287 3.62 -11.01 -8.98
C MET A 287 4.19 -9.94 -8.06
N LYS A 288 4.55 -8.79 -8.64
CA LYS A 288 5.12 -7.65 -7.92
C LYS A 288 4.10 -6.53 -7.83
N PHE A 289 3.96 -5.97 -6.64
CA PHE A 289 3.13 -4.82 -6.37
C PHE A 289 3.96 -3.68 -5.82
N ASP A 290 3.58 -2.45 -6.14
CA ASP A 290 4.02 -1.28 -5.40
C ASP A 290 2.84 -0.79 -4.54
N LEU A 291 3.03 -0.81 -3.22
CA LEU A 291 2.07 -0.32 -2.26
C LEU A 291 2.44 1.11 -1.87
N TRP A 292 1.56 2.05 -2.15
CA TRP A 292 1.69 3.46 -1.85
C TRP A 292 0.85 3.85 -0.63
N ASP A 293 1.39 4.76 0.16
CA ASP A 293 0.64 5.40 1.23
C ASP A 293 -0.46 6.34 0.69
N ALA A 294 -1.47 6.61 1.52
CA ALA A 294 -2.58 7.53 1.24
C ALA A 294 -2.14 8.93 0.79
N GLU A 295 -0.96 9.37 1.25
CA GLU A 295 -0.38 10.67 0.92
C GLU A 295 0.64 10.61 -0.23
N GLY A 296 1.02 9.41 -0.71
CA GLY A 296 2.04 9.23 -1.75
C GLY A 296 3.50 9.45 -1.29
N LYS A 297 3.72 9.60 0.03
CA LYS A 297 5.05 9.86 0.61
C LYS A 297 5.98 8.65 0.62
N GLY A 298 5.41 7.45 0.68
CA GLY A 298 6.15 6.20 0.79
C GLY A 298 5.61 5.15 -0.15
N THR A 299 6.52 4.34 -0.68
CA THR A 299 6.22 3.17 -1.49
C THR A 299 6.95 1.96 -0.92
N ILE A 300 6.29 0.81 -0.89
CA ILE A 300 6.87 -0.48 -0.51
C ILE A 300 6.56 -1.47 -1.61
N THR A 301 7.59 -2.12 -2.14
CA THR A 301 7.40 -3.21 -3.10
C THR A 301 7.02 -4.49 -2.34
N LEU A 302 5.89 -5.08 -2.73
CA LEU A 302 5.39 -6.35 -2.20
C LEU A 302 5.50 -7.42 -3.29
N ASN A 303 5.76 -8.64 -2.84
CA ASN A 303 5.93 -9.80 -3.71
C ASN A 303 4.92 -10.87 -3.33
N LEU A 304 4.25 -11.44 -4.32
CA LEU A 304 3.35 -12.57 -4.13
C LEU A 304 3.78 -13.71 -5.04
N LEU A 305 4.07 -14.87 -4.46
CA LEU A 305 4.42 -16.06 -5.20
C LEU A 305 3.15 -16.78 -5.67
N LYS A 306 3.22 -17.35 -6.86
CA LYS A 306 2.14 -18.20 -7.37
C LYS A 306 2.01 -19.41 -6.45
N SER A 307 0.80 -19.65 -5.96
CA SER A 307 0.50 -20.78 -5.09
C SER A 307 0.66 -22.07 -5.87
N ALA A 308 1.20 -23.10 -5.22
CA ALA A 308 1.24 -24.43 -5.80
C ALA A 308 -0.20 -24.92 -6.04
N GLU A 309 -0.45 -25.39 -7.25
CA GLU A 309 -1.75 -25.94 -7.60
C GLU A 309 -1.95 -27.29 -6.88
N PRO A 310 -3.13 -27.53 -6.28
CA PRO A 310 -3.45 -28.85 -5.77
C PRO A 310 -3.37 -29.89 -6.90
N ARG A 311 -2.89 -31.10 -6.55
CA ARG A 311 -2.51 -32.21 -7.45
C ARG A 311 -3.45 -32.39 -8.66
N SER A 312 -2.84 -32.81 -9.77
CA SER A 312 -3.45 -33.06 -11.08
C SER A 312 -4.77 -33.84 -11.04
N LEU A 313 -5.69 -33.48 -11.95
CA LEU A 313 -6.98 -34.13 -12.28
C LEU A 313 -6.87 -35.57 -12.81
N GLN A 314 -5.83 -36.31 -12.41
CA GLN A 314 -5.56 -37.65 -12.93
C GLN A 314 -6.61 -38.65 -12.44
N ASN A 315 -7.03 -39.53 -13.35
CA ASN A 315 -7.95 -40.65 -13.11
C ASN A 315 -9.40 -40.27 -12.80
N ILE A 316 -9.83 -39.03 -13.03
CA ILE A 316 -11.24 -38.65 -12.80
C ILE A 316 -12.18 -39.52 -13.63
N GLU A 317 -11.79 -39.90 -14.85
CA GLU A 317 -12.51 -40.81 -15.73
C GLU A 317 -12.92 -42.13 -15.05
N LYS A 318 -12.14 -42.62 -14.08
CA LYS A 318 -12.44 -43.88 -13.36
C LYS A 318 -13.65 -43.76 -12.42
N HIS A 319 -13.99 -42.54 -12.01
CA HIS A 319 -15.16 -42.28 -11.18
C HIS A 319 -16.46 -42.27 -11.99
N PHE A 320 -16.37 -42.09 -13.31
CA PHE A 320 -17.53 -41.96 -14.18
C PHE A 320 -17.72 -43.20 -15.04
N LYS A 321 -18.72 -44.00 -14.73
CA LYS A 321 -19.09 -45.15 -15.55
C LYS A 321 -20.43 -44.92 -16.23
N PHE A 322 -20.39 -44.83 -17.56
CA PHE A 322 -21.61 -44.70 -18.35
C PHE A 322 -22.42 -46.01 -18.33
N LEU A 323 -23.70 -45.92 -17.97
CA LEU A 323 -24.61 -47.08 -17.93
C LEU A 323 -25.57 -47.14 -19.12
N GLY A 324 -25.95 -46.00 -19.69
CA GLY A 324 -26.89 -45.94 -20.81
C GLY A 324 -27.57 -44.58 -20.95
N ALA A 325 -28.36 -44.42 -22.01
CA ALA A 325 -29.16 -43.22 -22.24
C ALA A 325 -30.63 -43.49 -21.92
N ARG A 326 -31.25 -42.65 -21.08
CA ARG A 326 -32.69 -42.70 -20.82
C ARG A 326 -33.47 -41.99 -21.91
N THR A 327 -32.94 -40.87 -22.39
CA THR A 327 -33.47 -40.10 -23.53
C THR A 327 -32.31 -39.63 -24.41
N ARG A 328 -32.59 -38.93 -25.52
CA ARG A 328 -31.55 -38.35 -26.39
C ARG A 328 -30.66 -37.32 -25.67
N SER A 329 -31.14 -36.73 -24.58
CA SER A 329 -30.44 -35.69 -23.81
C SER A 329 -30.18 -36.07 -22.36
N GLN A 330 -30.64 -37.24 -21.89
CA GLN A 330 -30.45 -37.69 -20.51
C GLN A 330 -29.69 -39.01 -20.47
N PHE A 331 -28.56 -38.98 -19.78
CA PHE A 331 -27.61 -40.06 -19.68
C PHE A 331 -27.53 -40.53 -18.23
N VAL A 332 -27.47 -41.84 -18.04
CA VAL A 332 -27.36 -42.47 -16.73
C VAL A 332 -25.89 -42.84 -16.52
N PHE A 333 -25.31 -42.27 -15.47
CA PHE A 333 -23.96 -42.57 -15.02
C PHE A 333 -24.00 -43.24 -13.65
N GLU A 334 -23.04 -44.12 -13.41
CA GLU A 334 -22.67 -44.60 -12.08
C GLU A 334 -21.45 -43.77 -11.64
N ILE A 335 -21.63 -42.95 -10.62
CA ILE A 335 -20.60 -42.07 -10.04
C ILE A 335 -20.39 -42.49 -8.60
N ASP A 336 -19.19 -42.96 -8.26
CA ASP A 336 -18.85 -43.51 -6.93
C ASP A 336 -19.85 -44.57 -6.42
N GLY A 337 -20.43 -45.35 -7.32
CA GLY A 337 -21.41 -46.40 -7.02
C GLY A 337 -22.87 -45.93 -6.95
N GLU A 338 -23.13 -44.63 -7.06
CA GLU A 338 -24.49 -44.07 -7.11
C GLU A 338 -24.92 -43.77 -8.55
N ARG A 339 -26.20 -44.07 -8.85
CA ARG A 339 -26.77 -43.80 -10.18
C ARG A 339 -27.25 -42.36 -10.26
N VAL A 340 -26.61 -41.57 -11.11
CA VAL A 340 -26.92 -40.16 -11.33
C VAL A 340 -27.37 -39.94 -12.77
N LEU A 341 -28.42 -39.13 -12.96
CA LEU A 341 -28.90 -38.73 -14.27
C LEU A 341 -28.32 -37.36 -14.64
N LEU A 342 -27.56 -37.32 -15.73
CA LEU A 342 -26.93 -36.12 -16.27
C LEU A 342 -27.54 -35.74 -17.61
N SER A 343 -27.76 -34.44 -17.76
CA SER A 343 -28.19 -33.73 -18.96
C SER A 343 -27.10 -32.71 -19.33
N PRO A 344 -26.96 -32.32 -20.61
CA PRO A 344 -26.01 -31.29 -21.01
C PRO A 344 -26.10 -30.05 -20.12
N TYR A 345 -24.94 -29.50 -19.78
CA TYR A 345 -24.71 -28.38 -18.86
C TYR A 345 -24.99 -28.65 -17.38
N ASP A 346 -25.24 -29.90 -16.98
CA ASP A 346 -25.28 -30.26 -15.56
C ASP A 346 -23.90 -30.16 -14.93
N TRP A 347 -23.85 -29.64 -13.70
CA TRP A 347 -22.63 -29.41 -12.94
C TRP A 347 -22.54 -30.39 -11.77
N LEU A 348 -21.39 -31.01 -11.62
CA LEU A 348 -21.06 -31.91 -10.53
C LEU A 348 -19.86 -31.35 -9.78
N LEU A 349 -20.01 -31.09 -8.48
CA LEU A 349 -18.96 -30.59 -7.61
C LEU A 349 -18.50 -31.71 -6.68
N GLN A 350 -17.19 -31.94 -6.62
CA GLN A 350 -16.64 -32.89 -5.67
C GLN A 350 -16.44 -32.21 -4.29
N SER A 351 -17.22 -32.63 -3.29
CA SER A 351 -17.10 -32.20 -1.89
C SER A 351 -16.99 -33.44 -1.00
N ASP A 352 -16.10 -33.39 -0.02
CA ASP A 352 -15.91 -34.48 0.96
C ASP A 352 -15.68 -35.86 0.34
N GLY A 353 -15.04 -35.88 -0.84
CA GLY A 353 -14.73 -37.10 -1.60
C GLY A 353 -15.88 -37.66 -2.44
N THR A 354 -17.05 -37.03 -2.44
CA THR A 354 -18.23 -37.46 -3.23
C THR A 354 -18.61 -36.40 -4.26
N TRP A 355 -19.13 -36.84 -5.41
CA TRP A 355 -19.63 -35.93 -6.44
C TRP A 355 -21.09 -35.58 -6.19
N LYS A 356 -21.36 -34.30 -5.92
CA LYS A 356 -22.71 -33.78 -5.73
C LYS A 356 -23.14 -32.98 -6.97
N LYS A 357 -24.33 -33.29 -7.49
CA LYS A 357 -24.94 -32.50 -8.56
C LYS A 357 -25.44 -31.16 -8.01
N LEU A 358 -25.02 -30.07 -8.64
CA LEU A 358 -25.55 -28.73 -8.34
C LEU A 358 -26.84 -28.56 -9.15
N THR A 359 -27.95 -28.33 -8.45
CA THR A 359 -29.29 -28.31 -9.08
C THR A 359 -30.01 -26.97 -8.90
N THR A 360 -29.66 -26.25 -7.84
CA THR A 360 -30.28 -24.95 -7.53
C THR A 360 -29.39 -23.81 -8.02
N ALA A 361 -29.99 -22.68 -8.39
CA ALA A 361 -29.26 -21.48 -8.75
C ALA A 361 -28.32 -21.02 -7.61
N GLN A 362 -28.78 -21.11 -6.36
CA GLN A 362 -27.97 -20.76 -5.19
C GLN A 362 -26.70 -21.63 -5.08
N GLU A 363 -26.77 -22.94 -5.32
CA GLU A 363 -25.59 -23.82 -5.31
C GLU A 363 -24.59 -23.46 -6.41
N ILE A 364 -25.10 -23.05 -7.58
CA ILE A 364 -24.30 -22.58 -8.70
C ILE A 364 -23.61 -21.26 -8.32
N ASP A 365 -24.38 -20.29 -7.81
CA ASP A 365 -23.87 -18.98 -7.38
C ASP A 365 -22.85 -19.13 -6.25
N ASP A 366 -23.13 -19.98 -5.26
CA ASP A 366 -22.22 -20.27 -4.15
C ASP A 366 -20.93 -20.95 -4.62
N TYR A 367 -21.00 -21.77 -5.67
CA TYR A 367 -19.80 -22.23 -6.34
C TYR A 367 -19.12 -21.04 -7.00
N VAL A 368 -19.75 -20.33 -7.94
CA VAL A 368 -19.15 -19.22 -8.71
C VAL A 368 -18.46 -18.20 -7.79
N ASP A 369 -19.13 -17.80 -6.70
CA ASP A 369 -18.66 -16.87 -5.65
C ASP A 369 -17.62 -17.48 -4.68
N ARG A 370 -17.24 -18.75 -4.88
CA ARG A 370 -16.20 -19.47 -4.12
C ARG A 370 -16.56 -19.73 -2.65
N LYS A 371 -17.84 -19.69 -2.29
CA LYS A 371 -18.32 -20.15 -0.97
C LYS A 371 -18.21 -21.66 -0.85
N THR A 372 -18.42 -22.38 -1.95
CA THR A 372 -18.13 -23.82 -2.07
C THR A 372 -16.93 -24.04 -2.97
N ILE A 373 -16.01 -24.90 -2.52
CA ILE A 373 -14.72 -25.12 -3.16
C ILE A 373 -14.53 -26.61 -3.41
N GLY A 374 -14.24 -26.98 -4.66
CA GLY A 374 -14.02 -28.37 -5.06
C GLY A 374 -13.74 -28.46 -6.56
N PRO A 375 -13.19 -29.58 -7.05
CA PRO A 375 -13.17 -29.89 -8.47
C PRO A 375 -14.58 -29.88 -9.05
N LEU A 376 -14.77 -29.25 -10.21
CA LEU A 376 -16.06 -29.15 -10.88
C LEU A 376 -16.02 -29.88 -12.21
N PHE A 377 -16.93 -30.82 -12.41
CA PHE A 377 -17.19 -31.42 -13.71
C PHE A 377 -18.44 -30.79 -14.34
N VAL A 378 -18.28 -30.24 -15.54
CA VAL A 378 -19.37 -29.73 -16.38
C VAL A 378 -19.57 -30.70 -17.53
N PHE A 379 -20.76 -31.26 -17.64
CA PHE A 379 -21.07 -32.23 -18.69
C PHE A 379 -21.53 -31.53 -19.97
N ASP A 380 -20.80 -31.70 -21.08
CA ASP A 380 -21.12 -31.03 -22.35
C ASP A 380 -22.12 -31.81 -23.21
N GLY A 381 -22.27 -33.11 -22.97
CA GLY A 381 -23.15 -33.99 -23.73
C GLY A 381 -22.41 -34.90 -24.73
N LEU A 382 -23.10 -35.24 -25.83
CA LEU A 382 -22.55 -36.08 -26.88
C LEU A 382 -21.75 -35.26 -27.89
N LYS A 383 -20.51 -35.67 -28.14
CA LYS A 383 -19.65 -35.11 -29.19
C LYS A 383 -19.25 -36.20 -30.18
N LYS A 384 -19.25 -35.85 -31.47
CA LYS A 384 -18.73 -36.74 -32.51
C LYS A 384 -17.24 -36.43 -32.70
N VAL A 385 -16.38 -37.39 -32.38
CA VAL A 385 -14.92 -37.30 -32.58
C VAL A 385 -14.53 -38.34 -33.61
N GLY A 386 -14.27 -37.90 -34.84
CA GLY A 386 -14.12 -38.80 -35.99
C GLY A 386 -15.42 -39.56 -36.28
N ASP A 387 -15.36 -40.89 -36.33
CA ASP A 387 -16.52 -41.77 -36.54
C ASP A 387 -17.15 -42.28 -35.24
N GLN A 388 -16.59 -41.94 -34.08
CA GLN A 388 -17.09 -42.38 -32.77
C GLN A 388 -17.90 -41.28 -32.08
N GLN A 389 -18.98 -41.67 -31.42
CA GLN A 389 -19.71 -40.81 -30.48
C GLN A 389 -19.11 -41.00 -29.08
N VAL A 390 -18.65 -39.92 -28.49
CA VAL A 390 -18.10 -39.88 -27.13
C VAL A 390 -18.92 -38.92 -26.28
N LEU A 391 -19.03 -39.22 -25.00
CA LEU A 391 -19.62 -38.32 -24.02
C LEU A 391 -18.50 -37.40 -23.54
N SER A 392 -18.63 -36.09 -23.76
CA SER A 392 -17.61 -35.13 -23.38
C SER A 392 -18.02 -34.29 -22.18
N GLY A 393 -17.05 -33.89 -21.39
CA GLY A 393 -17.20 -32.86 -20.38
C GLY A 393 -15.87 -32.24 -19.99
N VAL A 394 -15.92 -31.22 -19.15
CA VAL A 394 -14.74 -30.48 -18.69
C VAL A 394 -14.67 -30.57 -17.19
N VAL A 395 -13.51 -30.97 -16.67
CA VAL A 395 -13.22 -30.89 -15.24
C VAL A 395 -12.31 -29.72 -14.97
N PHE A 396 -12.72 -28.83 -14.07
CA PHE A 396 -11.90 -27.78 -13.50
C PHE A 396 -11.28 -28.28 -12.19
N ASN A 397 -10.02 -27.94 -11.96
CA ASN A 397 -9.39 -28.18 -10.65
C ASN A 397 -10.04 -27.31 -9.56
N THR A 398 -9.74 -27.61 -8.29
CA THR A 398 -10.28 -26.91 -7.13
C THR A 398 -10.05 -25.40 -7.17
N THR A 399 -8.97 -24.95 -7.81
CA THR A 399 -8.59 -23.55 -7.95
C THR A 399 -9.10 -22.91 -9.25
N ARG A 400 -9.77 -23.65 -10.15
CA ARG A 400 -10.19 -23.23 -11.50
C ARG A 400 -9.08 -22.68 -12.40
N SER A 401 -7.83 -22.86 -12.00
CA SER A 401 -6.67 -22.38 -12.75
C SER A 401 -6.30 -23.33 -13.89
N ASP A 402 -6.78 -24.56 -13.84
CA ASP A 402 -6.60 -25.54 -14.90
C ASP A 402 -7.87 -26.35 -15.17
N PHE A 403 -7.95 -26.90 -16.38
CA PHE A 403 -9.04 -27.80 -16.75
C PHE A 403 -8.56 -28.94 -17.63
N GLN A 404 -9.26 -30.07 -17.55
CA GLN A 404 -9.07 -31.23 -18.40
C GLN A 404 -10.39 -31.56 -19.10
N THR A 405 -10.36 -31.77 -20.41
CA THR A 405 -11.48 -32.35 -21.14
C THR A 405 -11.44 -33.86 -20.97
N ILE A 406 -12.57 -34.43 -20.54
CA ILE A 406 -12.77 -35.86 -20.39
C ILE A 406 -13.66 -36.32 -21.54
N GLU A 407 -13.25 -37.41 -22.20
CA GLU A 407 -14.02 -38.08 -23.24
C GLU A 407 -14.29 -39.52 -22.79
N LEU A 408 -15.56 -39.81 -22.49
CA LEU A 408 -16.00 -41.13 -22.07
C LEU A 408 -16.53 -41.87 -23.30
N PRO A 409 -15.89 -42.98 -23.72
CA PRO A 409 -16.36 -43.75 -24.86
C PRO A 409 -17.69 -44.41 -24.51
N ILE A 410 -18.66 -44.29 -25.43
CA ILE A 410 -19.92 -45.02 -25.32
C ILE A 410 -19.62 -46.47 -25.69
N GLN A 411 -19.41 -47.31 -24.67
CA GLN A 411 -19.34 -48.75 -24.90
C GLN A 411 -20.69 -49.18 -25.48
N GLN A 412 -20.71 -49.49 -26.78
CA GLN A 412 -21.85 -50.15 -27.40
C GLN A 412 -21.95 -51.55 -26.79
N THR A 413 -22.65 -51.66 -25.68
CA THR A 413 -23.01 -52.97 -25.12
C THR A 413 -23.94 -53.66 -26.10
N GLY A 414 -23.36 -54.53 -26.92
CA GLY A 414 -24.03 -55.61 -27.63
C GLY A 414 -24.92 -55.17 -28.79
N GLY A 415 -24.36 -55.21 -30.00
CA GLY A 415 -25.14 -55.64 -31.15
C GLY A 415 -25.68 -57.04 -30.85
N SER A 416 -26.93 -57.12 -30.41
CA SER A 416 -27.72 -58.34 -30.50
C SER A 416 -27.84 -58.68 -31.97
N THR A 417 -27.01 -59.62 -32.42
CA THR A 417 -27.24 -60.36 -33.66
C THR A 417 -28.64 -60.98 -33.56
N VAL A 418 -29.63 -60.30 -34.13
CA VAL A 418 -30.90 -60.90 -34.52
C VAL A 418 -30.53 -62.01 -35.49
N LYS A 419 -30.60 -63.26 -35.03
CA LYS A 419 -30.63 -64.43 -35.90
C LYS A 419 -31.91 -64.31 -36.72
N GLU A 420 -31.80 -63.76 -37.91
CA GLU A 420 -32.85 -63.82 -38.91
C GLU A 420 -32.84 -65.24 -39.50
N ASP A 421 -33.77 -66.03 -38.99
CA ASP A 421 -34.04 -67.40 -39.41
C ASP A 421 -34.67 -67.36 -40.82
N SER A 422 -33.85 -67.51 -41.86
CA SER A 422 -34.34 -67.66 -43.24
C SER A 422 -33.91 -69.01 -43.82
N ARG A 423 -34.83 -69.97 -43.71
CA ARG A 423 -34.83 -71.21 -44.49
C ARG A 423 -35.03 -70.89 -45.96
N GLY A 424 -33.98 -71.08 -46.75
CA GLY A 424 -34.00 -71.85 -47.99
C GLY A 424 -34.49 -71.16 -49.28
N LYS A 425 -33.56 -70.97 -50.23
CA LYS A 425 -33.55 -71.75 -51.47
C LYS A 425 -32.23 -71.59 -52.22
N LYS A 426 -31.76 -72.72 -52.76
CA LYS A 426 -30.68 -72.87 -53.74
C LYS A 426 -30.89 -71.94 -54.94
N ASP A 427 -29.81 -71.40 -55.49
CA ASP A 427 -29.35 -71.84 -56.82
C ASP A 427 -27.92 -71.35 -57.13
N GLU A 428 -27.37 -72.01 -58.12
CA GLU A 428 -25.98 -72.23 -58.49
C GLU A 428 -25.24 -71.04 -59.13
N SER A 429 -23.93 -71.01 -58.87
CA SER A 429 -22.83 -70.94 -59.86
C SER A 429 -21.98 -69.68 -60.02
N SER A 430 -20.69 -69.99 -60.28
CA SER A 430 -19.57 -69.18 -60.78
C SER A 430 -18.84 -68.32 -59.73
N SER A 431 -17.83 -68.86 -59.04
CA SER A 431 -16.45 -69.06 -59.52
C SER A 431 -15.78 -67.81 -60.08
N LYS A 432 -14.92 -67.18 -59.27
CA LYS A 432 -13.58 -66.78 -59.70
C LYS A 432 -12.65 -66.53 -58.51
N ASN A 433 -11.68 -67.44 -58.40
CA ASN A 433 -10.38 -67.26 -57.76
C ASN A 433 -9.79 -65.88 -58.03
N ILE A 434 -9.20 -65.25 -57.00
CA ILE A 434 -7.81 -64.74 -57.00
C ILE A 434 -7.40 -64.48 -55.53
N ARG A 435 -6.53 -65.35 -55.03
CA ARG A 435 -5.37 -65.01 -54.16
C ARG A 435 -4.15 -65.45 -54.98
N PRO A 436 -2.95 -64.86 -54.86
CA PRO A 436 -2.28 -64.57 -53.60
C PRO A 436 -1.52 -63.22 -53.65
N LYS A 437 -0.73 -62.73 -52.68
CA LYS A 437 0.43 -63.33 -52.02
C LYS A 437 0.98 -62.32 -50.98
N ASN A 438 1.58 -62.86 -49.93
CA ASN A 438 2.42 -62.17 -48.95
C ASN A 438 3.53 -61.35 -49.61
N LYS A 439 3.92 -60.24 -48.96
CA LYS A 439 5.34 -59.97 -48.74
C LYS A 439 5.58 -59.14 -47.48
N VAL A 440 6.26 -59.79 -46.54
CA VAL A 440 7.09 -59.20 -45.48
C VAL A 440 8.24 -58.45 -46.17
N ASP A 441 8.61 -57.26 -45.70
CA ASP A 441 10.02 -56.91 -45.49
C ASP A 441 10.17 -55.62 -44.67
N ALA A 442 11.09 -55.72 -43.72
CA ALA A 442 11.51 -54.70 -42.78
C ALA A 442 12.27 -53.55 -43.46
N ARG A 443 12.23 -52.36 -42.85
CA ARG A 443 13.42 -51.49 -42.82
C ARG A 443 13.39 -50.56 -41.61
N GLN A 444 14.38 -50.78 -40.76
CA GLN A 444 14.89 -49.87 -39.75
C GLN A 444 15.61 -48.69 -40.44
N SER A 445 15.47 -47.49 -39.86
CA SER A 445 16.48 -46.42 -39.84
C SER A 445 16.04 -45.46 -38.71
N ASN A 446 16.61 -45.52 -37.50
CA ASN A 446 17.84 -44.83 -37.09
C ASN A 446 17.99 -43.44 -37.70
N ILE A 447 17.66 -42.40 -36.91
CA ILE A 447 18.30 -41.09 -36.96
C ILE A 447 18.62 -40.67 -35.51
N LYS A 448 19.92 -40.70 -35.21
CA LYS A 448 20.63 -40.02 -34.12
C LYS A 448 20.79 -38.54 -34.51
N THR A 449 20.51 -37.61 -33.59
CA THR A 449 21.50 -36.81 -32.82
C THR A 449 22.23 -35.74 -33.63
N GLU A 450 21.99 -34.48 -33.26
CA GLU A 450 22.83 -33.27 -33.35
C GLU A 450 22.10 -32.27 -32.42
N GLU A 451 22.51 -31.92 -31.19
CA GLU A 451 23.80 -31.41 -30.69
C GLU A 451 24.44 -30.41 -31.65
N ASN A 452 24.18 -29.12 -31.38
CA ASN A 452 25.09 -28.04 -31.74
C ASN A 452 25.26 -27.13 -30.53
N GLU A 453 26.45 -27.25 -29.94
CA GLU A 453 27.13 -26.19 -29.21
C GLU A 453 27.24 -24.95 -30.10
N THR A 454 27.08 -23.78 -29.52
CA THR A 454 27.62 -22.55 -30.09
C THR A 454 28.35 -21.84 -28.98
N GLN A 455 29.67 -21.98 -29.02
CA GLN A 455 30.62 -21.20 -28.23
C GLN A 455 31.35 -20.28 -29.22
N ASP A 456 31.42 -19.01 -28.83
CA ASP A 456 32.59 -18.13 -28.91
C ASP A 456 32.61 -16.92 -29.88
N HIS A 457 33.22 -15.86 -29.32
CA HIS A 457 33.82 -14.65 -29.91
C HIS A 457 32.88 -13.49 -30.33
N SER A 458 33.08 -12.21 -29.98
CA SER A 458 34.24 -11.40 -29.52
C SER A 458 33.70 -10.15 -28.79
N ALA A 459 34.28 -9.65 -27.69
CA ALA A 459 35.23 -8.52 -27.63
C ALA A 459 34.87 -7.26 -28.47
N GLU A 460 34.36 -6.22 -27.80
CA GLU A 460 34.92 -4.85 -27.74
C GLU A 460 34.34 -4.08 -26.54
#